data_AF-A0A356QL13-F1
#
_entry.id   AF-A0A356QL13-F1
#
_cell.length_a   1.000
_cell.length_b   1.000
_cell.length_c   1.000
_cell.angle_alpha   90.00
_cell.angle_beta   90.00
_cell.angle_gamma   90.00
#
_symmetry.space_group_name_H-M   'P 1'
#
loop_
_entity.id
_entity.type
_entity.pdbx_description
1 polymer ?
#
loop_
_entity_poly.entity_id
_entity_poly.type
_entity_poly.pdbx_seq_one_letter_code
_entity_poly.pdbx_strand_id
1 'polypeptide(L)' 'MAEEYSLASTEADTFLPEALQFRPSTPLVDIGANLTHESFQRDLGDVLARAKAANVTTLIVTGTDVAHAKQAVQMA' A
#
# COMPACT_ATOMS: atom_id res chain seq x y z
N MET A 1 28.18 -8.94 15.82
CA MET A 1 26.79 -8.77 16.27
C MET A 1 25.94 -8.65 15.02
N ALA A 2 25.59 -9.80 14.46
CA ALA A 2 24.68 -9.90 13.32
C ALA A 2 23.44 -10.60 13.87
N GLU A 3 22.41 -9.82 14.14
CA GLU A 3 21.05 -10.27 14.45
C GLU A 3 20.14 -9.24 13.77
N GLU A 4 19.08 -9.55 13.06
CA GLU A 4 18.50 -10.77 12.53
C GLU A 4 17.50 -10.18 11.52
N TYR A 5 17.84 -10.18 10.23
CA TYR A 5 16.89 -9.68 9.22
C TYR A 5 15.78 -10.72 9.11
N SER A 6 14.69 -10.46 9.82
CA SER A 6 13.48 -11.26 9.87
C SER A 6 13.10 -11.77 8.48
N LEU A 7 13.10 -13.09 8.34
CA LEU A 7 12.69 -13.85 7.15
C LEU A 7 11.17 -13.80 6.90
N ALA A 8 10.44 -12.91 7.55
CA ALA A 8 8.99 -12.83 7.46
C ALA A 8 8.54 -11.81 6.39
N SER A 9 8.73 -12.10 5.11
CA SER A 9 7.89 -11.46 4.05
C SER A 9 8.03 -12.06 2.65
N THR A 10 8.57 -13.29 2.49
CA THR A 10 8.77 -13.86 1.15
C THR A 10 7.48 -14.43 0.53
N GLU A 11 6.43 -14.65 1.32
CA GLU A 11 5.12 -15.11 0.81
C GLU A 11 4.10 -13.98 0.56
N ALA A 12 4.49 -12.73 0.82
CA ALA A 12 3.65 -11.60 0.47
C ALA A 12 3.83 -11.31 -1.02
N ASP A 13 2.81 -11.64 -1.81
CA ASP A 13 2.57 -11.15 -3.17
C ASP A 13 3.11 -12.00 -4.34
N THR A 14 2.60 -13.23 -4.50
CA THR A 14 2.71 -14.01 -5.75
C THR A 14 1.69 -13.59 -6.81
N PHE A 15 0.89 -12.55 -6.57
CA PHE A 15 -0.10 -12.05 -7.53
C PHE A 15 0.56 -11.43 -8.77
N LEU A 16 1.68 -10.73 -8.58
CA LEU A 16 2.44 -10.11 -9.67
C LEU A 16 3.60 -10.99 -10.13
N PRO A 17 3.86 -11.11 -11.45
CA PRO A 17 5.10 -11.69 -11.96
C PRO A 17 6.34 -10.97 -11.41
N GLU A 18 7.44 -11.68 -11.22
CA GLU A 18 8.70 -11.14 -10.65
C GLU A 18 9.15 -9.82 -11.31
N ALA A 19 9.04 -9.73 -12.63
CA ALA A 19 9.40 -8.54 -13.39
C ALA A 19 8.60 -7.26 -13.03
N LEU A 20 7.44 -7.41 -12.39
CA LEU A 20 6.59 -6.30 -11.94
C LEU A 20 6.66 -6.06 -10.43
N GLN A 21 7.45 -6.85 -9.69
CA GLN A 21 7.64 -6.67 -8.26
C GLN A 21 8.74 -5.65 -8.01
N PHE A 22 8.36 -4.45 -7.56
CA PHE A 22 9.29 -3.40 -7.16
C PHE A 22 9.32 -3.26 -5.63
N ARG A 23 10.50 -3.40 -5.03
CA ARG A 23 10.72 -3.25 -3.58
C ARG A 23 11.98 -2.41 -3.35
N PRO A 24 11.86 -1.09 -3.14
CA PRO A 24 13.03 -0.23 -2.92
C PRO A 24 13.64 -0.47 -1.54
N SER A 25 14.93 -0.18 -1.41
CA SER A 25 15.64 -0.24 -0.11
C SER A 25 15.23 0.89 0.84
N THR A 26 14.69 1.99 0.31
CA THR A 26 14.18 3.12 1.07
C THR A 26 12.66 3.13 1.05
N PRO A 27 11.98 3.41 2.18
CA PRO A 27 10.52 3.53 2.22
C PRO A 27 9.96 4.54 1.22
N LEU A 28 8.83 4.21 0.59
CA LEU A 28 8.13 5.08 -0.35
C LEU A 28 6.94 5.79 0.29
N VAL A 29 6.67 6.97 -0.27
CA VAL A 29 5.42 7.71 -0.09
C VAL A 29 4.66 7.66 -1.41
N ASP A 30 3.45 7.11 -1.41
CA ASP A 30 2.52 7.23 -2.53
C ASP A 30 1.67 8.50 -2.34
N ILE A 31 1.81 9.45 -3.26
CA ILE A 31 1.19 10.78 -3.17
C ILE A 31 -0.22 10.83 -3.78
N GLY A 32 -0.69 9.75 -4.42
CA GLY A 32 -1.87 9.75 -5.29
C GLY A 32 -2.82 8.58 -5.05
N ALA A 33 -3.01 8.17 -3.79
CA ALA A 33 -3.77 6.97 -3.46
C ALA A 33 -5.29 7.24 -3.47
N ASN A 34 -6.00 6.83 -4.53
CA ASN A 34 -7.45 7.00 -4.68
C ASN A 34 -8.26 5.92 -3.95
N LEU A 35 -7.97 5.69 -2.67
CA LEU A 35 -8.48 4.54 -1.91
C LEU A 35 -9.98 4.61 -1.57
N THR A 36 -10.61 5.77 -1.78
CA THR A 36 -12.06 5.97 -1.58
C THR A 36 -12.90 5.40 -2.74
N HIS A 37 -12.28 5.00 -3.85
CA HIS A 37 -12.98 4.46 -5.01
C HIS A 37 -13.58 3.07 -4.71
N GLU A 38 -14.79 2.79 -5.22
CA GLU A 38 -15.54 1.55 -4.95
C GLU A 38 -14.80 0.25 -5.30
N SER A 39 -13.85 0.32 -6.23
CA SER A 39 -13.00 -0.82 -6.61
C SER A 39 -12.22 -1.39 -5.43
N PHE A 40 -11.87 -0.57 -4.44
CA PHE A 40 -11.10 -0.96 -3.26
C PHE A 40 -11.95 -1.49 -2.11
N GLN A 41 -13.28 -1.31 -2.13
CA GLN A 41 -14.15 -1.75 -1.02
C GLN A 41 -14.11 -3.26 -0.80
N ARG A 42 -13.77 -4.04 -1.83
CA ARG A 42 -13.74 -5.50 -1.79
C ARG A 42 -12.53 -6.05 -1.04
N ASP A 43 -11.38 -5.40 -1.15
CA ASP A 43 -10.09 -5.95 -0.72
C ASP A 43 -9.12 -4.89 -0.16
N LEU A 44 -9.62 -3.75 0.33
CA LEU A 44 -8.78 -2.64 0.84
C LEU A 44 -7.70 -3.10 1.83
N GLY A 45 -8.04 -4.00 2.75
CA GLY A 45 -7.08 -4.55 3.72
C GLY A 45 -5.91 -5.28 3.04
N ASP A 46 -6.21 -6.08 2.02
CA ASP A 46 -5.18 -6.81 1.26
C ASP A 46 -4.34 -5.86 0.41
N VAL A 47 -4.95 -4.81 -0.16
CA VAL A 47 -4.25 -3.75 -0.89
C VAL A 47 -3.24 -3.05 0.01
N LEU A 48 -3.63 -2.66 1.22
CA LEU A 48 -2.75 -2.02 2.19
C LEU A 48 -1.64 -2.96 2.66
N ALA A 49 -1.95 -4.25 2.86
CA ALA A 49 -0.94 -5.25 3.21
C ALA A 49 0.11 -5.43 2.09
N ARG A 50 -0.32 -5.48 0.82
CA ARG A 50 0.58 -5.53 -0.35
C ARG A 50 1.43 -4.26 -0.45
N ALA A 51 0.84 -3.07 -0.29
CA ALA A 51 1.57 -1.80 -0.31
C ALA A 51 2.70 -1.78 0.74
N LYS A 52 2.40 -2.22 1.97
CA LYS A 52 3.38 -2.35 3.04
C LYS A 52 4.48 -3.37 2.70
N ALA A 53 4.13 -4.52 2.15
CA ALA A 53 5.09 -5.54 1.73
C ALA A 53 6.02 -5.05 0.59
N ALA A 54 5.53 -4.12 -0.24
CA ALA A 54 6.30 -3.45 -1.28
C ALA A 54 7.13 -2.24 -0.78
N ASN A 55 7.19 -2.00 0.54
CA ASN A 55 7.88 -0.87 1.18
C ASN A 55 7.24 0.51 0.89
N VAL A 56 5.94 0.56 0.62
CA VAL A 56 5.14 1.81 0.64
C VAL A 56 4.63 2.01 2.06
N THR A 57 5.22 2.96 2.79
CA THR A 57 4.94 3.15 4.23
C THR A 57 4.03 4.32 4.52
N THR A 58 3.84 5.21 3.55
CA THR A 58 2.99 6.40 3.68
C THR A 58 2.13 6.54 2.44
N LEU A 59 0.84 6.79 2.64
CA LEU A 59 -0.15 7.01 1.58
C LEU A 59 -0.79 8.38 1.78
N ILE A 60 -0.79 9.22 0.75
CA ILE A 60 -1.60 10.43 0.70
C ILE A 60 -2.92 10.06 0.01
N VAL A 61 -3.97 9.93 0.81
CA VAL A 61 -5.31 9.56 0.31
C VAL A 61 -5.89 10.76 -0.45
N THR A 62 -6.15 10.55 -1.74
CA THR A 62 -6.61 11.60 -2.64
C THR A 62 -8.13 11.71 -2.62
N GLY A 63 -8.65 12.90 -2.33
CA GLY A 63 -10.06 13.25 -2.56
C GLY A 63 -10.22 13.89 -3.93
N THR A 64 -10.96 13.25 -4.84
CA THR A 64 -11.20 13.75 -6.21
C THR A 64 -12.37 14.74 -6.30
N ASP A 65 -13.22 14.79 -5.28
CA ASP A 65 -14.26 15.79 -5.05
C ASP A 65 -14.51 15.98 -3.54
N VAL A 66 -15.50 16.80 -3.17
CA VAL A 66 -15.83 17.06 -1.75
C VAL A 66 -16.29 15.82 -1.00
N ALA A 67 -17.04 14.91 -1.64
CA ALA A 67 -17.52 13.69 -1.00
C ALA A 67 -16.37 12.71 -0.75
N HIS A 68 -15.54 12.48 -1.77
CA HIS A 68 -14.34 11.64 -1.66
C HIS A 68 -13.31 12.25 -0.70
N ALA A 69 -13.15 13.57 -0.64
CA ALA A 69 -12.28 14.22 0.34
C ALA A 69 -12.76 13.98 1.79
N LYS A 70 -14.07 14.02 2.05
CA LYS A 70 -14.62 13.69 3.37
C LYS A 70 -14.41 12.22 3.73
N GLN A 71 -14.58 11.31 2.78
CA GLN A 71 -14.28 9.89 2.97
C GLN A 71 -12.80 9.67 3.27
N ALA A 72 -11.90 10.33 2.53
CA ALA A 72 -10.46 10.27 2.76
C ALA A 72 -10.09 10.69 4.19
N VAL A 73 -10.71 11.76 4.71
CA VAL A 73 -10.53 12.19 6.11
C VAL A 73 -11.03 11.13 7.10
N GLN A 74 -12.12 10.43 6.80
CA GLN A 74 -12.65 9.37 7.68
C GLN A 74 -11.80 8.10 7.69
N MET A 75 -10.98 7.88 6.66
CA MET A 75 -10.10 6.71 6.54
C MET A 75 -8.76 6.89 7.25
N ALA A 76 -8.33 8.13 7.49
CA ALA A 76 -7.04 8.48 8.10
C ALA A 76 -7.08 8.42 9.63
#